data_AF-A0ABD3I6E3-F1
#
_entry.id   AF-A0ABD3I6E3-F1
#
_cell.length_a   1.000
_cell.length_b   1.000
_cell.length_c   1.000
_cell.angle_alpha   90.00
_cell.angle_beta   90.00
_cell.angle_gamma   90.00
#
_symmetry.space_group_name_H-M   'P 1'
#
loop_
_entity.id
_entity.type
_entity.pdbx_description
1 polymer ?
#
loop_
_entity_poly.entity_id
_entity_poly.type
_entity_poly.pdbx_seq_one_letter_code
_entity_poly.pdbx_strand_id
1 'polypeptide(L)'
;MHIEANVVKALVKHLYGEKDTIPARRACEELLVHPNQWVQTSEEGRDVMPPAPWVLRIDERRILSQRIGDIRQPTGFGSCLRKAFKGDKPKWPSDLKTHDLHVLIQHILPTCLHGLVTEEVRKAIYDLAALMRWVCSKEIHAEDISGKQVFAIETLCRLERTFPPSFFDGQVHLLVHLVREISICGPVHTRWMYWLERYMKVLKDDVRNMSKLEGSMAEGHLHREAMFLCHNIIHQLDPRSPLLFPEDDEERLTTLRILHVGRKRTMSHVELEQAHNFILLNSDIMDAWASFYEEERRRAIKGEEIQ
;
A
#
# COMPACT_ATOMS: atom_id res chain seq x y z
N MET A 1 3.09 -0.10 -11.49
CA MET A 1 2.66 -0.88 -12.68
C MET A 1 1.51 -1.78 -12.24
N HIS A 2 0.30 -1.60 -12.76
CA HIS A 2 -0.88 -2.32 -12.28
C HIS A 2 -0.89 -3.83 -12.60
N ILE A 3 0.11 -4.35 -13.31
CA ILE A 3 0.19 -5.76 -13.74
C ILE A 3 0.06 -6.71 -12.56
N GLU A 4 0.92 -6.59 -11.54
CA GLU A 4 0.85 -7.45 -10.36
C GLU A 4 -0.52 -7.43 -9.70
N ALA A 5 -1.06 -6.23 -9.42
CA ALA A 5 -2.38 -6.10 -8.81
C ALA A 5 -3.49 -6.70 -9.68
N ASN A 6 -3.39 -6.60 -11.01
CA ASN A 6 -4.33 -7.21 -11.94
C ASN A 6 -4.21 -8.74 -11.92
N VAL A 7 -3.00 -9.28 -11.91
CA VAL A 7 -2.74 -10.72 -11.77
C VAL A 7 -3.28 -11.25 -10.45
N VAL A 8 -3.09 -10.54 -9.32
CA VAL A 8 -3.67 -10.94 -8.03
C VAL A 8 -5.19 -10.94 -8.09
N LYS A 9 -5.80 -9.90 -8.67
CA LYS A 9 -7.26 -9.83 -8.85
C LYS A 9 -7.77 -10.96 -9.72
N ALA A 10 -7.07 -11.31 -10.80
CA ALA A 10 -7.41 -12.44 -11.66
C ALA A 10 -7.32 -13.76 -10.88
N LEU A 11 -6.23 -13.98 -10.14
CA LEU A 11 -6.00 -15.20 -9.36
C LEU A 11 -7.10 -15.40 -8.30
N VAL A 12 -7.36 -14.36 -7.50
CA VAL A 12 -8.38 -14.39 -6.46
C VAL A 12 -9.77 -14.66 -7.03
N LYS A 13 -10.13 -14.04 -8.17
CA LYS A 13 -11.42 -14.29 -8.82
C LYS A 13 -11.58 -15.75 -9.24
N HIS A 14 -10.50 -16.42 -9.63
CA HIS A 14 -10.52 -17.86 -9.92
C HIS A 14 -10.59 -18.69 -8.64
N LEU A 15 -9.80 -18.35 -7.61
CA LEU A 15 -9.85 -19.03 -6.30
C LEU A 15 -11.23 -18.95 -5.63
N TYR A 16 -11.94 -17.83 -5.78
CA TYR A 16 -13.29 -17.62 -5.24
C TYR A 16 -14.41 -18.08 -6.21
N GLY A 17 -14.05 -18.64 -7.37
CA GLY A 17 -15.02 -19.15 -8.35
C GLY A 17 -15.83 -18.08 -9.07
N GLU A 18 -15.49 -16.78 -8.95
CA GLU A 18 -16.19 -15.70 -9.68
C GLU A 18 -15.95 -15.78 -11.19
N LYS A 19 -14.85 -16.40 -11.60
CA LYS A 19 -14.49 -16.64 -13.00
C LYS A 19 -14.68 -18.08 -13.45
N ASP A 20 -15.24 -18.93 -12.59
CA ASP A 20 -15.57 -20.31 -12.93
C ASP A 20 -16.96 -20.38 -13.57
N THR A 21 -17.01 -20.16 -14.89
CA THR A 21 -18.27 -20.05 -15.66
C THR A 21 -18.39 -21.16 -16.71
N ILE A 22 -19.61 -21.49 -17.14
CA ILE A 22 -19.85 -22.47 -18.21
C ILE A 22 -19.03 -22.17 -19.48
N PRO A 23 -18.96 -20.91 -19.98
CA PRO A 23 -18.08 -20.59 -21.11
C PRO A 23 -16.60 -20.89 -20.84
N ALA A 24 -16.09 -20.62 -19.62
CA ALA A 24 -14.72 -20.94 -19.26
C ALA A 24 -14.46 -22.45 -19.26
N ARG A 25 -15.43 -23.26 -18.82
CA ARG A 25 -15.35 -24.74 -18.86
C ARG A 25 -15.45 -25.29 -20.28
N ARG A 26 -16.32 -24.74 -21.13
CA ARG A 26 -16.41 -25.10 -22.56
C ARG A 26 -15.14 -24.74 -23.33
N ALA A 27 -14.51 -23.60 -23.02
CA ALA A 27 -13.21 -23.26 -23.58
C ALA A 27 -12.11 -24.27 -23.18
N CYS A 28 -12.22 -24.91 -22.00
CA CYS A 28 -11.30 -26.00 -21.64
C CYS A 28 -11.51 -27.23 -22.55
N GLU A 29 -12.76 -27.54 -22.88
CA GLU A 29 -13.11 -28.63 -23.80
C GLU A 29 -12.65 -28.34 -25.24
N GLU A 30 -12.92 -27.14 -25.76
CA GLU A 30 -12.48 -26.71 -27.09
C GLU A 30 -10.95 -26.77 -27.26
N LEU A 31 -10.21 -26.43 -26.20
CA LEU A 31 -8.74 -26.46 -26.18
C LEU A 31 -8.17 -27.82 -25.73
N LEU A 32 -9.01 -28.81 -25.47
CA LEU A 32 -8.63 -30.15 -25.03
C LEU A 32 -7.75 -30.16 -23.76
N VAL A 33 -8.03 -29.23 -22.83
CA VAL A 33 -7.35 -29.10 -21.54
C VAL A 33 -8.29 -29.43 -20.39
N HIS A 34 -7.74 -29.91 -19.27
CA HIS A 34 -8.49 -30.27 -18.06
C HIS A 34 -9.74 -31.15 -18.31
N PRO A 35 -9.62 -32.37 -18.89
CA PRO A 35 -10.77 -33.22 -19.23
C PRO A 35 -11.74 -33.49 -18.08
N ASN A 36 -11.21 -33.62 -16.86
CA ASN A 36 -11.99 -33.84 -15.65
C ASN A 36 -12.83 -32.61 -15.24
N GLN A 37 -12.70 -31.49 -15.94
CA GLN A 37 -13.31 -30.21 -15.64
C GLN A 37 -14.32 -29.75 -16.70
N TRP A 38 -14.55 -30.55 -17.74
CA TRP A 38 -15.52 -30.25 -18.78
C TRP A 38 -16.96 -30.26 -18.24
N VAL A 39 -17.84 -29.55 -18.93
CA VAL A 39 -19.26 -29.50 -18.56
C VAL A 39 -19.87 -30.86 -18.86
N GLN A 40 -20.58 -31.41 -17.87
CA GLN A 40 -21.27 -32.69 -18.00
C GLN A 40 -22.76 -32.45 -18.11
N THR A 41 -23.46 -33.35 -18.81
CA THR A 41 -24.93 -33.32 -18.87
C THR A 41 -25.48 -34.32 -17.85
N SER A 42 -26.30 -33.84 -16.92
CA SER A 42 -27.04 -34.69 -15.98
C SER A 42 -28.06 -35.57 -16.71
N GLU A 43 -28.54 -36.63 -16.05
CA GLU A 43 -29.64 -37.48 -16.53
C GLU A 43 -30.91 -36.67 -16.89
N GLU A 44 -31.09 -35.52 -16.25
CA GLU A 44 -32.20 -34.59 -16.49
C GLU A 44 -31.92 -33.55 -17.59
N GLY A 45 -30.83 -33.69 -18.35
CA GLY A 45 -30.46 -32.78 -19.44
C GLY A 45 -29.89 -31.43 -18.99
N ARG A 46 -29.52 -31.27 -17.71
CA ARG A 46 -28.95 -30.04 -17.15
C ARG A 46 -27.42 -30.02 -17.21
N ASP A 47 -26.82 -28.87 -17.54
CA ASP A 47 -25.38 -28.65 -17.47
C ASP A 47 -24.90 -28.68 -16.01
N VAL A 48 -23.94 -29.55 -15.70
CA VAL A 48 -23.31 -29.71 -14.39
C VAL A 48 -21.81 -29.46 -14.52
N MET A 49 -21.28 -28.62 -13.63
CA MET A 49 -19.83 -28.36 -13.55
C MET A 49 -19.21 -29.15 -12.40
N PRO A 50 -18.23 -30.03 -12.67
CA PRO A 50 -17.50 -30.70 -11.60
C PRO A 50 -16.69 -29.67 -10.78
N PRO A 51 -16.44 -29.94 -9.47
CA PRO A 51 -15.64 -29.06 -8.64
C PRO A 51 -14.24 -28.83 -9.23
N ALA A 52 -13.90 -27.56 -9.48
CA ALA A 52 -12.59 -27.19 -9.98
C ALA A 52 -11.51 -27.29 -8.89
N PRO A 53 -10.32 -27.84 -9.19
CA PRO A 53 -9.23 -27.97 -8.22
C PRO A 53 -8.64 -26.61 -7.79
N TRP A 54 -8.84 -25.57 -8.61
CA TRP A 54 -8.42 -24.20 -8.31
C TRP A 54 -9.48 -23.36 -7.60
N VAL A 55 -10.70 -23.87 -7.37
CA VAL A 55 -11.76 -23.12 -6.68
C VAL A 55 -11.85 -23.59 -5.24
N LEU A 56 -11.68 -22.65 -4.31
CA LEU A 56 -11.84 -22.91 -2.88
C LEU A 56 -13.32 -23.13 -2.53
N ARG A 57 -13.57 -24.07 -1.63
CA ARG A 57 -14.86 -24.26 -0.96
C ARG A 57 -15.16 -23.10 -0.01
N ILE A 58 -16.40 -22.97 0.43
CA ILE A 58 -16.85 -21.85 1.28
C ILE A 58 -16.12 -21.85 2.63
N ASP A 59 -15.95 -23.02 3.24
CA ASP A 59 -15.17 -23.25 4.46
C ASP A 59 -13.69 -22.94 4.27
N GLU A 60 -13.09 -23.35 3.15
CA GLU A 60 -11.68 -23.03 2.83
C GLU A 60 -11.48 -21.52 2.64
N ARG A 61 -12.42 -20.81 2.00
CA ARG A 61 -12.39 -19.34 1.87
C ARG A 61 -12.45 -18.65 3.23
N ARG A 62 -13.22 -19.18 4.18
CA ARG A 62 -13.29 -18.65 5.55
C ARG A 62 -11.94 -18.78 6.25
N ILE A 63 -11.32 -19.96 6.14
CA ILE A 63 -9.99 -20.21 6.71
C ILE A 63 -8.96 -19.27 6.07
N LEU A 64 -8.99 -19.11 4.74
CA LEU A 64 -8.11 -18.19 4.03
C LEU A 64 -8.27 -16.74 4.53
N SER A 65 -9.50 -16.24 4.56
CA SER A 65 -9.80 -14.88 5.05
C SER A 65 -9.32 -14.68 6.49
N GLN A 66 -9.58 -15.65 7.37
CA GLN A 66 -9.12 -15.59 8.75
C GLN A 66 -7.59 -15.53 8.84
N ARG A 67 -6.88 -16.42 8.13
CA ARG A 67 -5.41 -16.43 8.10
C ARG A 67 -4.83 -15.09 7.64
N ILE A 68 -5.39 -14.50 6.58
CA ILE A 68 -4.94 -13.19 6.08
C ILE A 68 -5.24 -12.08 7.11
N GLY A 69 -6.41 -12.12 7.75
CA GLY A 69 -6.81 -11.13 8.76
C GLY A 69 -6.00 -11.20 10.06
N ASP A 70 -5.49 -12.37 10.42
CA ASP A 70 -4.73 -12.61 11.65
C ASP A 70 -3.21 -12.43 11.48
N ILE A 71 -2.71 -12.34 10.23
CA ILE A 71 -1.30 -12.09 9.96
C ILE A 71 -0.85 -10.75 10.54
N ARG A 72 0.23 -10.80 11.31
CA ARG A 72 0.97 -9.64 11.79
C ARG A 72 2.18 -9.43 10.90
N GLN A 73 2.36 -8.18 10.46
CA GLN A 73 3.47 -7.77 9.60
C GLN A 73 4.40 -6.84 10.37
N PRO A 74 5.70 -6.78 10.03
CA PRO A 74 6.61 -5.78 10.57
C PRO A 74 6.08 -4.36 10.36
N THR A 75 6.40 -3.45 11.27
CA THR A 75 6.01 -2.04 11.14
C THR A 75 6.59 -1.45 9.85
N GLY A 76 5.73 -0.82 9.04
CA GLY A 76 6.14 -0.21 7.77
C GLY A 76 6.16 -1.14 6.55
N PHE A 77 5.96 -2.46 6.74
CA PHE A 77 5.97 -3.43 5.63
C PHE A 77 4.70 -3.40 4.77
N GLY A 78 3.53 -3.29 5.40
CA GLY A 78 2.24 -3.29 4.73
C GLY A 78 1.14 -2.70 5.58
N SER A 79 -0.03 -2.48 4.98
CA SER A 79 -1.19 -2.02 5.75
C SER A 79 -1.76 -3.16 6.61
N CYS A 80 -2.49 -2.78 7.66
CA CYS A 80 -3.17 -3.75 8.51
C CYS A 80 -4.39 -4.34 7.79
N LEU A 81 -4.24 -5.56 7.27
CA LEU A 81 -5.27 -6.28 6.51
C LEU A 81 -6.45 -6.77 7.37
N ARG A 82 -6.28 -6.78 8.70
CA ARG A 82 -7.28 -7.26 9.66
C ARG A 82 -8.66 -6.66 9.43
N LYS A 83 -8.75 -5.36 9.12
CA LYS A 83 -10.04 -4.68 8.89
C LYS A 83 -10.72 -5.16 7.60
N ALA A 84 -9.96 -5.37 6.53
CA ALA A 84 -10.49 -5.80 5.24
C ALA A 84 -11.06 -7.23 5.32
N PHE A 85 -10.36 -8.11 6.03
CA PHE A 85 -10.71 -9.53 6.19
C PHE A 85 -11.46 -9.85 7.50
N LYS A 86 -11.97 -8.83 8.21
CA LYS A 86 -12.74 -9.02 9.45
C LYS A 86 -14.12 -9.63 9.15
N GLY A 87 -14.47 -10.67 9.90
CA GLY A 87 -15.79 -11.29 9.90
C GLY A 87 -15.92 -12.45 8.90
N ASP A 88 -17.03 -13.17 8.97
CA ASP A 88 -17.35 -14.27 8.06
C ASP A 88 -17.84 -13.73 6.71
N LYS A 89 -16.92 -13.21 5.90
CA LYS A 89 -17.22 -12.74 4.54
C LYS A 89 -16.89 -13.84 3.52
N PRO A 90 -17.89 -14.37 2.79
CA PRO A 90 -17.64 -15.38 1.75
C PRO A 90 -17.03 -14.81 0.46
N LYS A 91 -16.96 -13.47 0.34
CA LYS A 91 -16.41 -12.75 -0.82
C LYS A 91 -15.08 -12.10 -0.48
N TRP A 92 -14.23 -11.97 -1.49
CA TRP A 92 -12.98 -11.24 -1.37
C TRP A 92 -13.22 -9.73 -1.17
N PRO A 93 -12.43 -9.02 -0.35
CA PRO A 93 -12.58 -7.58 -0.16
C PRO A 93 -12.33 -6.78 -1.44
N SER A 94 -13.24 -5.87 -1.80
CA SER A 94 -13.17 -5.06 -3.02
C SER A 94 -12.26 -3.83 -2.91
N ASP A 95 -11.95 -3.42 -1.69
CA ASP A 95 -11.37 -2.14 -1.30
C ASP A 95 -9.87 -2.20 -0.97
N LEU A 96 -9.20 -3.32 -1.30
CA LEU A 96 -7.76 -3.45 -1.15
C LEU A 96 -7.02 -2.54 -2.13
N LYS A 97 -6.05 -1.78 -1.60
CA LYS A 97 -5.21 -0.93 -2.44
C LYS A 97 -4.21 -1.79 -3.21
N THR A 98 -3.72 -1.25 -4.32
CA THR A 98 -2.70 -1.89 -5.17
C THR A 98 -1.51 -2.37 -4.33
N HIS A 99 -1.01 -1.52 -3.43
CA HIS A 99 0.06 -1.85 -2.49
C HIS A 99 -0.21 -3.12 -1.66
N ASP A 100 -1.43 -3.26 -1.14
CA ASP A 100 -1.82 -4.41 -0.33
C ASP A 100 -1.84 -5.70 -1.17
N LEU A 101 -2.28 -5.60 -2.43
CA LEU A 101 -2.28 -6.73 -3.37
C LEU A 101 -0.86 -7.21 -3.70
N HIS A 102 0.11 -6.31 -3.84
CA HIS A 102 1.52 -6.67 -4.04
C HIS A 102 2.06 -7.50 -2.87
N VAL A 103 1.91 -6.98 -1.65
CA VAL A 103 2.35 -7.68 -0.43
C VAL A 103 1.64 -9.03 -0.29
N LEU A 104 0.35 -9.07 -0.66
CA LEU A 104 -0.44 -10.29 -0.64
C LEU A 104 0.17 -11.39 -1.52
N ILE A 105 0.35 -11.16 -2.82
CA ILE A 105 0.88 -12.21 -3.70
C ILE A 105 2.33 -12.56 -3.37
N GLN A 106 3.15 -11.57 -3.03
CA GLN A 106 4.56 -11.79 -2.80
C GLN A 106 4.83 -12.61 -1.54
N HIS A 107 4.07 -12.44 -0.45
CA HIS A 107 4.44 -13.04 0.84
C HIS A 107 3.30 -13.75 1.57
N ILE A 108 2.10 -13.20 1.53
CA ILE A 108 1.01 -13.62 2.42
C ILE A 108 0.20 -14.77 1.79
N LEU A 109 -0.32 -14.55 0.59
CA LEU A 109 -1.24 -15.46 -0.09
C LEU A 109 -0.67 -16.87 -0.29
N PRO A 110 0.59 -17.05 -0.76
CA PRO A 110 1.18 -18.39 -0.92
C PRO A 110 1.23 -19.15 0.41
N THR A 111 1.50 -18.46 1.51
CA THR A 111 1.57 -19.02 2.86
C THR A 111 0.18 -19.36 3.39
N CYS A 112 -0.80 -18.47 3.22
CA CYS A 112 -2.16 -18.68 3.73
C CYS A 112 -2.93 -19.79 2.99
N LEU A 113 -2.58 -20.07 1.74
CA LEU A 113 -3.20 -21.13 0.94
C LEU A 113 -2.70 -22.55 1.29
N HIS A 114 -1.70 -22.67 2.16
CA HIS A 114 -1.15 -23.96 2.54
C HIS A 114 -2.24 -24.90 3.13
N GLY A 115 -2.42 -26.07 2.52
CA GLY A 115 -3.43 -27.06 2.93
C GLY A 115 -4.87 -26.72 2.53
N LEU A 116 -5.11 -25.66 1.75
CA LEU A 116 -6.44 -25.29 1.24
C LEU A 116 -6.62 -25.58 -0.26
N VAL A 117 -5.53 -25.78 -1.00
CA VAL A 117 -5.52 -26.05 -2.45
C VAL A 117 -4.70 -27.30 -2.74
N THR A 118 -4.85 -27.86 -3.94
CA THR A 118 -4.02 -29.00 -4.36
C THR A 118 -2.55 -28.62 -4.45
N GLU A 119 -1.68 -29.62 -4.40
CA GLU A 119 -0.24 -29.40 -4.46
C GLU A 119 0.19 -28.75 -5.79
N GLU A 120 -0.48 -29.07 -6.91
CA GLU A 120 -0.22 -28.41 -8.19
C GLU A 120 -0.55 -26.91 -8.15
N VAL A 121 -1.75 -26.57 -7.66
CA VAL A 121 -2.21 -25.18 -7.54
C VAL A 121 -1.30 -24.40 -6.61
N ARG A 122 -0.93 -25.01 -5.48
CA ARG A 122 -0.02 -24.43 -4.51
C ARG A 122 1.32 -24.08 -5.15
N LYS A 123 1.96 -25.03 -5.83
CA LYS A 123 3.26 -24.82 -6.52
C LYS A 123 3.17 -23.68 -7.53
N ALA A 124 2.15 -23.67 -8.39
CA ALA A 124 1.96 -22.62 -9.38
C ALA A 124 1.87 -21.22 -8.74
N ILE A 125 1.15 -21.09 -7.62
CA ILE A 125 1.05 -19.82 -6.89
C ILE A 125 2.37 -19.46 -6.19
N TYR A 126 3.11 -20.43 -5.66
CA TYR A 126 4.44 -20.18 -5.07
C TYR A 126 5.44 -19.68 -6.11
N ASP A 127 5.44 -20.27 -7.32
CA ASP A 127 6.34 -19.87 -8.39
C ASP A 127 5.98 -18.47 -8.91
N LEU A 128 4.69 -18.19 -9.08
CA LEU A 128 4.21 -16.85 -9.38
C LEU A 128 4.68 -15.84 -8.32
N ALA A 129 4.50 -16.16 -7.04
CA ALA A 129 4.94 -15.30 -5.95
C ALA A 129 6.47 -15.12 -5.92
N ALA A 130 7.24 -16.17 -6.21
CA ALA A 130 8.69 -16.11 -6.29
C ALA A 130 9.16 -15.22 -7.45
N LEU A 131 8.50 -15.33 -8.61
CA LEU A 131 8.76 -14.47 -9.76
C LEU A 131 8.47 -13.01 -9.40
N MET A 132 7.31 -12.71 -8.81
CA MET A 132 6.97 -11.34 -8.40
C MET A 132 7.95 -10.79 -7.37
N ARG A 133 8.32 -11.56 -6.35
CA ARG A 133 9.32 -11.11 -5.37
C ARG A 133 10.64 -10.74 -6.02
N TRP A 134 11.10 -11.53 -7.00
CA TRP A 134 12.34 -11.25 -7.71
C TRP A 134 12.22 -10.01 -8.61
N VAL A 135 11.15 -9.90 -9.39
CA VAL A 135 10.87 -8.74 -10.25
C VAL A 135 10.82 -7.44 -9.44
N CYS A 136 10.26 -7.49 -8.23
CA CYS A 136 10.12 -6.34 -7.34
C CYS A 136 11.32 -6.12 -6.42
N SER A 137 12.41 -6.87 -6.60
CA SER A 137 13.60 -6.70 -5.78
C SER A 137 14.20 -5.31 -5.99
N LYS A 138 14.73 -4.74 -4.91
CA LYS A 138 15.48 -3.47 -4.97
C LYS A 138 16.80 -3.65 -5.72
N GLU A 139 17.42 -4.82 -5.56
CA GLU A 139 18.70 -5.16 -6.16
C GLU A 139 18.53 -6.43 -6.98
N ILE A 140 19.04 -6.40 -8.21
CA ILE A 140 18.98 -7.51 -9.16
C ILE A 140 20.38 -7.70 -9.73
N HIS A 141 20.95 -8.88 -9.54
CA HIS A 141 22.24 -9.25 -10.12
C HIS A 141 22.05 -9.59 -11.60
N ALA A 142 22.90 -9.05 -12.47
CA ALA A 142 22.81 -9.24 -13.91
C ALA A 142 22.95 -10.71 -14.33
N GLU A 143 23.74 -11.48 -13.59
CA GLU A 143 23.99 -12.91 -13.82
C GLU A 143 22.71 -13.75 -13.70
N ASP A 144 21.81 -13.39 -12.78
CA ASP A 144 20.57 -14.12 -12.52
C ASP A 144 19.52 -13.93 -13.62
N ILE A 145 19.60 -12.84 -14.41
CA ILE A 145 18.54 -12.42 -15.34
C ILE A 145 18.24 -13.51 -16.36
N SER A 146 19.27 -14.17 -16.91
CA SER A 146 19.11 -15.23 -17.90
C SER A 146 18.33 -16.42 -17.35
N GLY A 147 18.70 -16.90 -16.16
CA GLY A 147 17.98 -17.98 -15.47
C GLY A 147 16.56 -17.58 -15.07
N LYS A 148 16.36 -16.32 -14.69
CA LYS A 148 15.03 -15.80 -14.31
C LYS A 148 14.10 -15.65 -15.50
N GLN A 149 14.62 -15.43 -16.71
CA GLN A 149 13.81 -15.43 -17.92
C GLN A 149 13.24 -16.82 -18.21
N VAL A 150 14.06 -17.87 -18.03
CA VAL A 150 13.61 -19.27 -18.13
C VAL A 150 12.59 -19.57 -17.03
N PHE A 151 12.88 -19.18 -15.79
CA PHE A 151 11.96 -19.36 -14.67
C PHE A 151 10.60 -18.66 -14.88
N ALA A 152 10.57 -17.48 -15.49
CA ALA A 152 9.33 -16.78 -15.82
C ALA A 152 8.48 -17.55 -16.85
N ILE A 153 9.12 -18.11 -17.87
CA ILE A 153 8.47 -18.95 -18.89
C ILE A 153 7.90 -20.21 -18.23
N GLU A 154 8.71 -20.92 -17.44
CA GLU A 154 8.27 -22.12 -16.72
C GLU A 154 7.11 -21.84 -15.75
N THR A 155 7.15 -20.69 -15.08
CA THR A 155 6.08 -20.26 -14.17
C THR A 155 4.77 -20.06 -14.93
N LEU A 156 4.82 -19.41 -16.09
CA LEU A 156 3.63 -19.25 -16.94
C LEU A 156 3.10 -20.58 -17.47
N CYS A 157 3.96 -21.44 -17.99
CA CYS A 157 3.53 -22.78 -18.44
C CYS A 157 2.92 -23.60 -17.29
N ARG A 158 3.44 -23.46 -16.06
CA ARG A 158 2.88 -24.11 -14.88
C ARG A 158 1.51 -23.54 -14.51
N LEU A 159 1.35 -22.22 -14.60
CA LEU A 159 0.04 -21.59 -14.45
C LEU A 159 -0.93 -22.09 -15.53
N GLU A 160 -0.51 -22.18 -16.80
CA GLU A 160 -1.35 -22.61 -17.94
C GLU A 160 -1.84 -24.03 -17.77
N ARG A 161 -0.98 -24.90 -17.27
CA ARG A 161 -1.33 -26.28 -16.93
C ARG A 161 -2.28 -26.37 -15.74
N THR A 162 -2.31 -25.37 -14.85
CA THR A 162 -3.02 -25.43 -13.56
C THR A 162 -4.39 -24.77 -13.62
N PHE A 163 -4.48 -23.60 -14.27
CA PHE A 163 -5.68 -22.78 -14.33
C PHE A 163 -6.37 -22.93 -15.69
N PRO A 164 -7.66 -22.56 -15.78
CA PRO A 164 -8.37 -22.56 -17.06
C PRO A 164 -7.88 -21.42 -17.97
N PRO A 165 -8.11 -21.51 -19.29
CA PRO A 165 -7.75 -20.46 -20.25
C PRO A 165 -8.29 -19.07 -19.89
N SER A 166 -9.43 -18.99 -19.18
CA SER A 166 -10.02 -17.73 -18.70
C SER A 166 -9.15 -16.95 -17.72
N PHE A 167 -8.13 -17.59 -17.12
CA PHE A 167 -7.16 -16.93 -16.24
C PHE A 167 -6.14 -16.11 -17.04
N PHE A 168 -5.83 -16.51 -18.27
CA PHE A 168 -4.79 -15.92 -19.11
C PHE A 168 -5.29 -14.70 -19.86
N ASP A 169 -5.47 -13.60 -19.13
CA ASP A 169 -5.64 -12.29 -19.73
C ASP A 169 -4.30 -11.67 -20.17
N GLY A 170 -4.38 -10.55 -20.89
CA GLY A 170 -3.17 -9.84 -21.33
C GLY A 170 -2.25 -9.41 -20.18
N GLN A 171 -2.76 -9.24 -18.96
CA GLN A 171 -1.94 -8.86 -17.81
C GLN A 171 -1.11 -10.04 -17.28
N VAL A 172 -1.68 -11.24 -17.24
CA VAL A 172 -0.95 -12.46 -16.90
C VAL A 172 0.14 -12.74 -17.94
N HIS A 173 -0.15 -12.55 -19.23
CA HIS A 173 0.84 -12.77 -20.28
C HIS A 173 2.07 -11.84 -20.17
N LEU A 174 1.86 -10.58 -19.76
CA LEU A 174 2.96 -9.61 -19.62
C LEU A 174 4.06 -10.04 -18.64
N LEU A 175 3.79 -10.99 -17.74
CA LEU A 175 4.78 -11.51 -16.81
C LEU A 175 6.04 -12.06 -17.49
N VAL A 176 5.90 -12.65 -18.68
CA VAL A 176 7.04 -13.18 -19.44
C VAL A 176 7.99 -12.07 -19.91
N HIS A 177 7.44 -10.87 -20.13
CA HIS A 177 8.18 -9.73 -20.65
C HIS A 177 8.88 -8.93 -19.55
N LEU A 178 8.44 -9.05 -18.29
CA LEU A 178 9.00 -8.29 -17.17
C LEU A 178 10.50 -8.56 -16.99
N VAL A 179 10.94 -9.80 -17.16
CA VAL A 179 12.37 -10.13 -17.01
C VAL A 179 13.21 -9.48 -18.11
N ARG A 180 12.75 -9.53 -19.35
CA ARG A 180 13.39 -8.85 -20.48
C ARG A 180 13.40 -7.33 -20.30
N GLU A 181 12.31 -6.77 -19.77
CA GLU A 181 12.21 -5.35 -19.46
C GLU A 181 13.22 -4.94 -18.39
N ILE A 182 13.42 -5.75 -17.35
CA ILE A 182 14.46 -5.56 -16.33
C ILE A 182 15.85 -5.60 -16.95
N SER A 183 16.09 -6.51 -17.90
CA SER A 183 17.37 -6.60 -18.60
C SER A 183 17.75 -5.35 -19.39
N ILE A 184 16.76 -4.62 -19.91
CA ILE A 184 16.98 -3.43 -20.75
C ILE A 184 16.99 -2.16 -19.91
N CYS A 185 16.01 -2.03 -19.02
CA CYS A 185 15.70 -0.78 -18.33
C CYS A 185 16.13 -0.78 -16.85
N GLY A 186 16.69 -1.89 -16.36
CA GLY A 186 17.03 -2.07 -14.95
C GLY A 186 15.82 -2.38 -14.04
N PRO A 187 16.05 -2.41 -12.72
CA PRO A 187 15.04 -2.79 -11.72
C PRO A 187 13.72 -2.03 -11.87
N VAL A 188 12.60 -2.72 -11.67
CA VAL A 188 11.28 -2.14 -11.99
C VAL A 188 10.86 -1.05 -11.01
N HIS A 189 11.36 -1.06 -9.77
CA HIS A 189 10.95 -0.12 -8.72
C HIS A 189 11.26 1.35 -9.06
N THR A 190 12.32 1.65 -9.82
CA THR A 190 12.66 3.01 -10.27
C THR A 190 11.72 3.52 -11.35
N ARG A 191 11.09 2.60 -12.10
CA ARG A 191 10.23 2.88 -13.25
C ARG A 191 8.75 2.80 -12.92
N TRP A 192 8.42 2.39 -11.69
CA TRP A 192 7.04 2.36 -11.23
C TRP A 192 6.51 3.76 -10.97
N MET A 193 5.30 4.01 -11.46
CA MET A 193 4.57 5.24 -11.18
C MET A 193 4.24 5.46 -9.70
N TYR A 194 4.42 4.48 -8.80
CA TYR A 194 3.99 4.63 -7.40
C TYR A 194 4.70 5.75 -6.65
N TRP A 195 6.01 5.94 -6.88
CA TRP A 195 6.72 7.03 -6.23
C TRP A 195 6.18 8.38 -6.73
N LEU A 196 5.93 8.49 -8.04
CA LEU A 196 5.37 9.68 -8.66
C LEU A 196 3.92 9.94 -8.20
N GLU A 197 3.06 8.92 -8.19
CA GLU A 197 1.67 9.00 -7.70
C GLU A 197 1.61 9.44 -6.23
N ARG A 198 2.50 8.92 -5.38
CA ARG A 198 2.60 9.35 -3.98
C ARG A 198 3.09 10.78 -3.86
N TYR A 199 4.10 11.15 -4.63
CA TYR A 199 4.64 12.50 -4.63
C TYR A 199 3.59 13.51 -5.10
N MET A 200 2.89 13.21 -6.20
CA MET A 200 1.79 14.02 -6.72
C MET A 200 0.65 14.17 -5.71
N LYS A 201 0.37 13.13 -4.91
CA LYS A 201 -0.59 13.24 -3.81
C LYS A 201 -0.14 14.27 -2.78
N VAL A 202 1.14 14.31 -2.42
CA VAL A 202 1.69 15.28 -1.47
C VAL A 202 1.60 16.71 -2.01
N LEU A 203 1.97 16.91 -3.28
CA LEU A 203 1.87 18.21 -3.94
C LEU A 203 0.43 18.68 -4.12
N LYS A 204 -0.53 17.75 -4.26
CA LYS A 204 -1.95 18.09 -4.33
C LYS A 204 -2.43 18.80 -3.06
N ASP A 205 -1.86 18.47 -1.90
CA ASP A 205 -2.22 19.10 -0.63
C ASP A 205 -1.70 20.56 -0.54
N ASP A 206 -0.75 20.94 -1.40
CA ASP A 206 -0.22 22.32 -1.50
C ASP A 206 -1.08 23.25 -2.37
N VAL A 207 -2.09 22.71 -3.07
CA VAL A 207 -3.00 23.51 -3.91
C VAL A 207 -3.90 24.38 -3.02
N ARG A 208 -3.75 25.70 -3.11
CA ARG A 208 -4.62 26.70 -2.47
C ARG A 208 -5.52 27.41 -3.48
N ASN A 209 -5.10 27.47 -4.75
CA ASN A 209 -5.86 28.08 -5.84
C ASN A 209 -6.09 27.09 -6.98
N MET A 210 -7.35 26.66 -7.16
CA MET A 210 -7.74 25.73 -8.23
C MET A 210 -7.75 26.37 -9.63
N SER A 211 -7.75 27.71 -9.75
CA SER A 211 -7.72 28.39 -11.05
C SER A 211 -6.33 28.38 -11.70
N LYS A 212 -5.27 28.19 -10.90
CA LYS A 212 -3.87 28.10 -11.36
C LYS A 212 -3.15 27.00 -10.60
N LEU A 213 -3.49 25.75 -10.91
CA LEU A 213 -3.04 24.55 -10.19
C LEU A 213 -1.51 24.48 -10.09
N GLU A 214 -0.80 24.50 -11.21
CA GLU A 214 0.65 24.32 -11.24
C GLU A 214 1.39 25.42 -10.47
N GLY A 215 0.99 26.69 -10.68
CA GLY A 215 1.57 27.81 -9.95
C GLY A 215 1.30 27.75 -8.45
N SER A 216 0.07 27.38 -8.07
CA SER A 216 -0.29 27.22 -6.65
C SER A 216 0.46 26.06 -5.99
N MET A 217 0.69 24.96 -6.71
CA MET A 217 1.48 23.82 -6.21
C MET A 217 2.94 24.22 -6.03
N ALA A 218 3.53 24.91 -7.01
CA ALA A 218 4.91 25.35 -6.94
C ALA A 218 5.14 26.32 -5.78
N GLU A 219 4.24 27.29 -5.58
CA GLU A 219 4.31 28.25 -4.47
C GLU A 219 4.16 27.56 -3.11
N GLY A 220 3.17 26.67 -2.96
CA GLY A 220 2.97 25.93 -1.72
C GLY A 220 4.13 24.99 -1.39
N HIS A 221 4.71 24.35 -2.41
CA HIS A 221 5.91 23.52 -2.24
C HIS A 221 7.12 24.36 -1.81
N LEU A 222 7.36 25.52 -2.45
CA LEU A 222 8.43 26.44 -2.08
C LEU A 222 8.28 26.93 -0.63
N HIS A 223 7.05 27.26 -0.21
CA HIS A 223 6.77 27.63 1.17
C HIS A 223 7.10 26.49 2.14
N ARG A 224 6.72 25.26 1.80
CA ARG A 224 7.01 24.07 2.60
C ARG A 224 8.51 23.82 2.72
N GLU A 225 9.28 23.91 1.62
CA GLU A 225 10.73 23.77 1.63
C GLU A 225 11.41 24.89 2.45
N ALA A 226 10.96 26.14 2.31
CA ALA A 226 11.49 27.26 3.09
C ALA A 226 11.27 27.05 4.59
N MET A 227 10.08 26.58 4.99
CA MET A 227 9.78 26.24 6.38
C MET A 227 10.66 25.09 6.89
N PHE A 228 10.89 24.06 6.07
CA PHE A 228 11.77 22.94 6.42
C PHE A 228 13.23 23.40 6.58
N LEU A 229 13.74 24.26 5.70
CA LEU A 229 15.08 24.84 5.82
C LEU A 229 15.23 25.68 7.08
N CYS A 230 14.29 26.60 7.32
CA CYS A 230 14.26 27.41 8.54
C CYS A 230 14.21 26.52 9.78
N HIS A 231 13.43 25.44 9.75
CA HIS A 231 13.37 24.47 10.83
C HIS A 231 14.73 23.82 11.11
N ASN A 232 15.41 23.32 10.08
CA ASN A 232 16.73 22.69 10.24
C ASN A 232 17.80 23.66 10.77
N ILE A 233 17.78 24.92 10.31
CA ILE A 233 18.69 25.96 10.81
C ILE A 233 18.39 26.28 12.27
N ILE A 234 17.12 26.47 12.63
CA ILE A 234 16.72 26.77 14.01
C ILE A 234 17.08 25.61 14.93
N HIS A 235 16.90 24.36 14.50
CA HIS A 235 17.28 23.19 15.28
C HIS A 235 18.80 23.05 15.49
N GLN A 236 19.61 23.46 14.51
CA GLN A 236 21.07 23.54 14.67
C GLN A 236 21.49 24.62 15.69
N LEU A 237 20.75 25.73 15.75
CA LEU A 237 21.03 26.85 16.67
C LEU A 237 20.49 26.60 18.08
N ASP A 238 19.33 25.97 18.21
CA ASP A 238 18.71 25.58 19.47
C ASP A 238 18.11 24.15 19.38
N PRO A 239 18.84 23.14 19.89
CA PRO A 239 18.37 21.76 19.95
C PRO A 239 17.15 21.54 20.85
N ARG A 240 16.73 22.54 21.64
CA ARG A 240 15.50 22.47 22.46
C ARG A 240 14.28 23.02 21.73
N SER A 241 14.45 23.60 20.55
CA SER A 241 13.33 24.09 19.76
C SER A 241 12.38 22.93 19.41
N PRO A 242 11.06 23.13 19.52
CA PRO A 242 10.10 22.09 19.17
C PRO A 242 10.25 21.74 17.69
N LEU A 243 10.33 20.43 17.40
CA LEU A 243 10.33 19.93 16.03
C LEU A 243 9.03 20.34 15.32
N LEU A 244 9.12 21.37 14.46
CA LEU A 244 8.00 21.81 13.60
C LEU A 244 7.68 20.75 12.56
N PHE A 245 8.71 20.04 12.11
CA PHE A 245 8.62 18.83 11.32
C PHE A 245 9.25 17.71 12.14
N PRO A 246 8.48 16.72 12.61
CA PRO A 246 9.06 15.53 13.23
C PRO A 246 10.10 14.92 12.27
N GLU A 247 11.23 14.39 12.76
CA GLU A 247 12.19 13.64 11.92
C GLU A 247 11.50 12.48 11.14
N ASP A 248 10.35 12.01 11.64
CA ASP A 248 9.43 11.11 10.93
C ASP A 248 9.04 11.62 9.53
N ASP A 249 9.09 12.93 9.24
CA ASP A 249 8.69 13.53 7.94
C ASP A 249 9.72 13.30 6.84
N GLU A 250 11.00 13.18 7.20
CA GLU A 250 12.05 12.71 6.29
C GLU A 250 11.91 11.19 6.08
N GLU A 251 11.46 10.47 7.13
CA GLU A 251 11.03 9.08 7.04
C GLU A 251 9.73 8.91 6.22
N ARG A 252 8.89 9.95 6.04
CA ARG A 252 7.67 9.91 5.21
C ARG A 252 7.94 9.85 3.70
N LEU A 253 9.12 10.31 3.26
CA LEU A 253 9.57 10.18 1.87
C LEU A 253 10.21 8.81 1.59
N THR A 254 10.85 8.22 2.59
CA THR A 254 11.53 6.93 2.49
C THR A 254 10.65 5.73 2.89
N THR A 255 9.61 5.93 3.70
CA THR A 255 8.72 4.86 4.16
C THR A 255 7.23 5.14 3.99
N LEU A 256 6.53 4.05 3.72
CA LEU A 256 5.16 3.92 3.26
C LEU A 256 4.10 4.15 4.34
N ARG A 257 4.20 5.19 5.15
CA ARG A 257 3.18 5.46 6.18
C ARG A 257 1.91 6.12 5.62
N ILE A 258 0.77 5.53 5.95
CA ILE A 258 -0.56 6.11 5.71
C ILE A 258 -0.90 7.00 6.93
N LEU A 259 -0.95 8.32 6.72
CA LEU A 259 -1.64 9.28 7.59
C LEU A 259 -3.13 8.91 7.66
N HIS A 260 -3.77 8.88 8.85
CA HIS A 260 -5.22 9.11 9.06
C HIS A 260 -5.71 8.98 10.53
N VAL A 261 -4.85 8.92 11.55
CA VAL A 261 -5.32 8.98 12.94
C VAL A 261 -4.46 9.96 13.72
N GLY A 262 -5.03 11.10 14.09
CA GLY A 262 -4.40 12.00 15.05
C GLY A 262 -4.11 11.23 16.33
N ARG A 263 -2.84 11.15 16.73
CA ARG A 263 -2.47 10.57 18.02
C ARG A 263 -2.82 11.59 19.10
N LYS A 264 -3.65 11.20 20.06
CA LYS A 264 -3.78 11.93 21.32
C LYS A 264 -2.42 11.83 22.02
N ARG A 265 -1.70 12.94 22.09
CA ARG A 265 -0.49 13.08 22.90
C ARG A 265 -0.88 13.75 24.19
N THR A 266 -0.59 13.09 25.31
CA THR A 266 -0.68 13.71 26.63
C THR A 266 0.51 14.65 26.76
N MET A 267 0.28 15.95 26.89
CA MET A 267 1.35 16.92 27.12
C MET A 267 1.95 16.69 28.52
N SER A 268 3.27 16.80 28.63
CA SER A 268 3.95 16.85 29.92
C SER A 268 3.59 18.14 30.66
N HIS A 269 3.76 18.17 31.98
CA HIS A 269 3.43 19.36 32.80
C HIS A 269 4.16 20.61 32.30
N VAL A 270 5.42 20.47 31.87
CA VAL A 270 6.25 21.57 31.35
C VAL A 270 5.69 22.12 30.04
N GLU A 271 5.29 21.24 29.11
CA GLU A 271 4.69 21.65 27.84
C GLU A 271 3.33 22.32 28.04
N LEU A 272 2.55 21.86 29.04
CA LEU A 272 1.26 22.42 29.39
C LEU A 272 1.38 23.83 30.00
N GLU A 273 2.39 24.03 30.85
CA GLU A 273 2.72 25.33 31.43
C GLU A 273 3.21 26.32 30.37
N GLN A 274 4.07 25.86 29.44
CA GLN A 274 4.53 26.66 28.31
C GLN A 274 3.37 27.07 27.39
N ALA A 275 2.47 26.14 27.07
CA ALA A 275 1.29 26.42 26.26
C ALA A 275 0.34 27.42 26.95
N HIS A 276 0.11 27.25 28.26
CA HIS A 276 -0.70 28.19 29.04
C HIS A 276 -0.09 29.58 29.09
N ASN A 277 1.22 29.69 29.37
CA ASN A 277 1.92 30.97 29.42
C ASN A 277 1.89 31.66 28.06
N PHE A 278 2.07 30.92 26.97
CA PHE A 278 1.96 31.47 25.62
C PHE A 278 0.56 32.02 25.34
N ILE A 279 -0.50 31.28 25.68
CA ILE A 279 -1.88 31.72 25.49
C ILE A 279 -2.20 32.94 26.35
N LEU A 280 -1.79 32.93 27.62
CA LEU A 280 -1.98 34.07 28.54
C LEU A 280 -1.29 35.32 27.99
N LEU A 281 0.00 35.25 27.66
CA LEU A 281 0.79 36.39 27.21
C LEU A 281 0.37 36.95 25.84
N ASN A 282 -0.34 36.17 25.03
CA ASN A 282 -0.85 36.60 23.72
C ASN A 282 -2.38 36.72 23.69
N SER A 283 -3.01 36.85 24.86
CA SER A 283 -4.44 37.11 24.95
C SER A 283 -4.72 38.61 25.08
N ASP A 284 -5.76 39.08 24.41
CA ASP A 284 -6.19 40.49 24.42
C ASP A 284 -6.42 41.03 25.84
N ILE A 285 -6.72 40.16 26.80
CA ILE A 285 -6.92 40.50 28.22
C ILE A 285 -5.59 40.88 28.88
N MET A 286 -4.48 40.23 28.51
CA MET A 286 -3.17 40.49 29.09
C MET A 286 -2.46 41.69 28.48
N ASP A 287 -2.86 42.18 27.30
CA ASP A 287 -2.31 43.40 26.70
C ASP A 287 -2.54 44.63 27.59
N ALA A 288 -3.70 44.71 28.27
CA ALA A 288 -4.00 45.78 29.22
C ALA A 288 -3.08 45.72 30.47
N TRP A 289 -2.73 44.52 30.92
CA TRP A 289 -1.82 44.32 32.06
C TRP A 289 -0.36 44.51 31.69
N ALA A 290 0.04 44.11 30.47
CA ALA A 290 1.37 44.33 29.93
C ALA A 290 1.66 45.82 29.78
N SER A 291 0.70 46.59 29.24
CA SER A 291 0.82 48.05 29.11
C SER A 291 0.85 48.77 30.47
N PHE A 292 0.01 48.35 31.42
CA PHE A 292 0.06 48.85 32.81
C PHE A 292 1.42 48.60 33.48
N TYR A 293 1.94 47.37 33.36
CA TYR A 293 3.24 46.99 33.93
C TYR A 293 4.40 47.77 33.29
N GLU A 294 4.36 48.01 31.97
CA GLU A 294 5.33 48.85 31.29
C GLU A 294 5.29 50.30 31.76
N GLU A 295 4.10 50.86 32.01
CA GLU A 295 3.96 52.21 32.54
C GLU A 295 4.51 52.32 33.97
N GLU A 296 4.19 51.37 34.85
CA GLU A 296 4.76 51.33 36.20
C GLU A 296 6.27 51.17 36.17
N ARG A 297 6.79 50.29 35.32
CA ARG A 297 8.24 50.12 35.14
C ARG A 297 8.91 51.41 34.66
N ARG A 298 8.27 52.17 33.75
CA ARG A 298 8.78 53.48 33.30
C ARG A 298 8.73 54.54 34.41
N ARG A 299 7.69 54.54 35.25
CA ARG A 299 7.58 55.44 36.42
C ARG A 299 8.65 55.14 37.47
N ALA A 300 8.87 53.86 37.77
CA ALA A 300 9.91 53.42 38.70
C ALA A 300 11.33 53.80 38.22
N ILE A 301 11.60 53.75 36.91
CA ILE A 301 12.89 54.17 36.32
C ILE A 301 13.09 55.69 36.38
N LYS A 302 11.99 56.48 36.34
CA LYS A 302 12.05 57.95 36.40
C LYS A 302 12.07 58.52 37.82
N GLY A 303 11.91 57.69 38.86
CA GLY A 303 12.02 58.11 40.26
C GLY A 303 10.83 58.94 40.77
N GLU A 304 9.64 58.75 40.19
CA GLU A 304 8.40 59.35 40.71
C GLU A 304 7.78 58.39 41.76
N GLU A 305 7.55 58.89 42.99
CA GLU A 305 6.94 58.09 44.06
C GLU A 305 5.49 57.71 43.74
N ILE A 306 5.15 56.45 44.03
CA ILE A 306 3.84 55.84 43.85
C ILE A 306 2.89 56.42 44.93
N GLN A 307 1.77 57.04 44.51
CA GLN A 307 0.60 57.28 45.37
C GLN A 307 -0.40 56.14 45.20
#